data_AF-A0A960QR29-F1
#
_entry.id   AF-A0A960QR29-F1
#
_cell.length_a   1.000
_cell.length_b   1.000
_cell.length_c   1.000
_cell.angle_alpha   90.00
_cell.angle_beta   90.00
_cell.angle_gamma   90.00
#
_symmetry.space_group_name_H-M   'P 1'
#
loop_
_entity.id
_entity.type
_entity.pdbx_description
1 polymer ?
#
loop_
_entity_poly.entity_id
_entity_poly.type
_entity_poly.pdbx_seq_one_letter_code
_entity_poly.pdbx_strand_id
1 'polypeptide(L)' 'ISIEVSGKAPGARQLVRIIDRARAEGIRVIFVQPQFDQRAAERIAAAIGGVVIPLDPLAYDYIANMETVAAEIRKAIEP' A
#
# COMPACT_ATOMS: atom_id res chain seq x y z
N ILE A 1 -3.81 -7.79 -0.02
CA ILE A 1 -4.12 -7.96 1.42
C ILE A 1 -4.52 -6.60 1.97
N SER A 2 -5.66 -6.47 2.67
CA SER A 2 -6.06 -5.19 3.26
C SER A 2 -5.33 -4.96 4.60
N ILE A 3 -4.74 -3.79 4.78
CA ILE A 3 -4.05 -3.40 6.01
C ILE A 3 -5.05 -2.88 7.05
N GLU A 4 -5.94 -2.00 6.61
CA GLU A 4 -7.04 -1.45 7.41
C GLU A 4 -8.38 -1.92 6.85
N VAL A 5 -9.34 -2.11 7.75
CA VAL A 5 -10.72 -2.47 7.40
C VAL A 5 -11.65 -1.46 8.06
N SER A 6 -12.46 -0.77 7.25
CA SER A 6 -13.39 0.27 7.71
C SER A 6 -12.71 1.42 8.49
N GLY A 7 -11.51 1.83 8.07
CA GLY A 7 -10.75 2.93 8.70
C GLY A 7 -10.16 2.61 10.07
N LYS A 8 -10.11 1.34 10.46
CA LYS A 8 -9.49 0.89 11.71
C LYS A 8 -8.09 0.33 11.44
N ALA A 9 -7.11 0.89 12.15
CA ALA A 9 -5.74 0.42 12.12
C ALA A 9 -5.62 -1.04 12.60
N PRO A 10 -4.67 -1.83 12.04
CA PRO A 10 -4.46 -3.20 12.46
C PRO A 10 -3.85 -3.25 13.87
N GLY A 11 -4.31 -4.19 14.69
CA GLY A 11 -3.64 -4.52 15.95
C GLY A 11 -2.27 -5.19 15.72
N ALA A 12 -1.42 -5.24 16.75
CA ALA A 12 -0.05 -5.75 16.63
C ALA A 12 0.05 -7.17 16.03
N ARG A 13 -0.81 -8.11 16.47
CA ARG A 13 -0.83 -9.47 15.92
C ARG A 13 -1.24 -9.51 14.45
N GLN A 14 -2.15 -8.63 14.04
CA GLN A 14 -2.57 -8.53 12.64
C GLN A 14 -1.47 -7.94 11.77
N LEU A 15 -0.77 -6.92 12.27
CA LEU A 15 0.38 -6.32 11.59
C LEU A 15 1.46 -7.38 11.28
N VAL A 16 1.83 -8.21 12.27
CA VAL A 16 2.79 -9.31 12.09
C VAL A 16 2.32 -10.28 11.00
N ARG A 17 1.05 -10.73 11.05
CA ARG A 17 0.50 -11.62 10.03
C ARG A 17 0.53 -11.02 8.62
N ILE A 18 0.28 -9.71 8.50
CA ILE A 18 0.35 -9.01 7.21
C ILE A 18 1.78 -9.00 6.69
N ILE A 19 2.77 -8.69 7.55
CA ILE A 19 4.19 -8.68 7.18
C ILE A 19 4.64 -10.06 6.73
N ASP A 20 4.34 -11.11 7.50
CA ASP A 20 4.75 -12.48 7.17
C ASP A 20 4.13 -12.95 5.87
N ARG A 21 2.84 -12.66 5.66
CA ARG A 21 2.17 -12.99 4.40
C ARG A 21 2.76 -12.21 3.22
N ALA A 22 3.02 -10.91 3.40
CA ALA A 22 3.61 -10.08 2.35
C ALA A 22 5.00 -10.56 1.94
N ARG A 23 5.83 -10.99 2.89
CA ARG A 23 7.13 -11.63 2.59
C ARG A 23 6.96 -12.94 1.84
N ALA A 24 6.05 -13.81 2.29
CA ALA A 24 5.80 -15.10 1.66
C ALA A 24 5.27 -14.97 0.23
N GLU A 25 4.49 -13.94 -0.06
CA GLU A 25 3.96 -13.65 -1.40
C GLU A 25 4.88 -12.76 -2.25
N GLY A 26 6.03 -12.34 -1.72
CA GLY A 26 6.94 -11.45 -2.44
C GLY A 26 6.36 -10.07 -2.75
N ILE A 27 5.42 -9.58 -1.94
CA ILE A 27 4.82 -8.25 -2.10
C ILE A 27 5.89 -7.18 -1.84
N ARG A 28 6.02 -6.22 -2.76
CA ARG A 28 6.97 -5.09 -2.64
C ARG A 28 6.32 -3.72 -2.73
N VAL A 29 5.03 -3.66 -3.05
CA VAL A 29 4.30 -2.41 -3.22
C VAL A 29 3.06 -2.40 -2.34
N ILE A 30 2.88 -1.31 -1.59
CA ILE A 30 1.73 -1.08 -0.74
C ILE A 30 1.04 0.19 -1.21
N PHE A 31 -0.21 0.06 -1.65
CA PHE A 31 -1.02 1.20 -2.05
C PHE A 31 -1.77 1.80 -0.85
N VAL A 32 -1.77 3.12 -0.73
CA VAL A 32 -2.47 3.87 0.34
C VAL A 32 -3.32 4.98 -0.24
N GLN A 33 -4.39 5.33 0.45
CA GLN A 33 -5.14 6.54 0.16
C GLN A 33 -4.60 7.67 1.04
N PRO A 34 -4.18 8.82 0.48
CA PRO A 34 -3.58 9.91 1.26
C PRO A 34 -4.46 10.44 2.40
N GLN A 35 -5.78 10.23 2.29
CA GLN A 35 -6.78 10.68 3.25
C GLN A 35 -6.79 9.87 4.56
N PHE A 36 -6.10 8.73 4.62
CA PHE A 36 -6.05 7.84 5.78
C PHE A 36 -4.64 7.79 6.40
N ASP A 37 -4.54 7.25 7.62
CA ASP A 37 -3.26 7.10 8.32
C ASP A 37 -2.35 6.10 7.58
N GLN A 38 -1.14 6.53 7.24
CA GLN A 38 -0.18 5.75 6.45
C GLN A 38 0.86 5.03 7.32
N ARG A 39 0.90 5.27 8.64
CA ARG A 39 1.94 4.73 9.55
C ARG A 39 1.96 3.20 9.57
N ALA A 40 0.81 2.55 9.42
CA ALA A 40 0.74 1.10 9.33
C ALA A 40 1.39 0.59 8.03
N ALA A 41 1.06 1.22 6.90
CA ALA A 41 1.62 0.88 5.60
C ALA A 41 3.13 1.13 5.53
N GLU A 42 3.62 2.26 6.03
CA GLU A 42 5.05 2.58 6.09
C GLU A 42 5.85 1.53 6.89
N ARG A 43 5.33 1.12 8.05
CA ARG A 43 5.97 0.09 8.87
C ARG A 43 6.02 -1.26 8.17
N ILE A 44 4.96 -1.64 7.46
CA ILE A 44 4.94 -2.89 6.69
C ILE A 44 5.94 -2.80 5.53
N ALA A 45 5.92 -1.70 4.76
CA ALA A 45 6.83 -1.48 3.64
C ALA A 45 8.30 -1.58 4.08
N ALA A 46 8.67 -0.92 5.18
CA ALA A 46 10.00 -1.01 5.76
C ALA A 46 10.36 -2.45 6.16
N ALA A 47 9.43 -3.20 6.76
CA ALA A 47 9.67 -4.58 7.19
C ALA A 47 9.84 -5.56 6.02
N ILE A 48 9.22 -5.30 4.86
CA ILE A 48 9.27 -6.19 3.69
C ILE A 48 10.28 -5.72 2.63
N GLY A 49 10.98 -4.60 2.84
CA GLY A 49 11.84 -3.99 1.82
C GLY A 49 11.05 -3.55 0.58
N GLY A 50 9.85 -3.01 0.80
CA GLY A 50 8.93 -2.51 -0.20
C GLY A 50 8.76 -0.99 -0.15
N VAL A 51 7.86 -0.48 -0.98
CA VAL A 51 7.54 0.95 -1.10
C VAL A 51 6.05 1.21 -0.87
N VAL A 52 5.74 2.40 -0.38
CA VAL A 52 4.37 2.90 -0.25
C VAL A 52 4.07 3.84 -1.40
N ILE A 53 2.96 3.60 -2.09
CA ILE A 53 2.54 4.38 -3.25
C ILE A 53 1.14 4.96 -2.96
N PRO A 54 0.97 6.29 -3.00
CA PRO A 54 -0.34 6.90 -2.83
C PRO A 54 -1.20 6.69 -4.08
N LEU A 55 -2.46 6.31 -3.85
CA LEU A 55 -3.54 6.28 -4.83
C LEU A 55 -4.60 7.26 -4.36
N ASP A 56 -4.72 8.42 -5.01
CA ASP A 56 -5.64 9.47 -4.56
C ASP A 56 -6.95 9.48 -5.38
N PRO A 57 -8.03 8.82 -4.94
CA PRO A 57 -9.30 8.84 -5.66
C PRO A 57 -9.99 10.22 -5.64
N LEU A 58 -9.51 11.16 -4.83
CA LEU A 58 -10.03 12.52 -4.71
C LEU A 58 -9.11 13.57 -5.35
N ALA A 59 -8.13 13.12 -6.14
CA ALA A 59 -7.28 14.03 -6.91
C ALA A 59 -8.14 14.95 -7.79
N TYR A 60 -7.80 16.24 -7.80
CA TYR A 60 -8.49 17.24 -8.63
C TYR A 60 -8.46 16.85 -10.12
N ASP A 61 -7.31 16.36 -10.60
CA ASP A 61 -7.18 15.72 -11.89
C ASP A 61 -7.20 14.19 -11.72
N TYR A 62 -8.41 13.64 -11.76
CA TYR A 62 -8.64 12.22 -11.55
C TYR A 62 -7.97 11.35 -12.61
N ILE A 63 -7.97 11.78 -13.88
CA ILE A 63 -7.42 10.99 -14.99
C ILE A 63 -5.90 10.93 -14.91
N ALA A 64 -5.22 12.08 -14.72
CA ALA A 64 -3.77 12.10 -14.55
C ALA A 64 -3.33 11.27 -13.33
N ASN A 65 -4.12 11.27 -12.25
CA ASN A 65 -3.89 10.41 -11.11
C ASN A 65 -4.03 8.92 -11.50
N MET A 66 -5.10 8.51 -12.19
CA MET A 66 -5.25 7.11 -12.66
C MET A 66 -4.12 6.67 -13.59
N GLU A 67 -3.60 7.55 -14.44
CA GLU A 67 -2.41 7.26 -15.26
C GLU A 67 -1.16 7.05 -14.40
N THR A 68 -0.98 7.86 -13.36
CA THR A 68 0.09 7.69 -12.37
C THR A 68 -0.05 6.35 -11.65
N VAL A 69 -1.25 6.03 -11.16
CA VAL A 69 -1.57 4.73 -10.55
C VAL A 69 -1.20 3.57 -11.47
N ALA A 70 -1.62 3.63 -12.74
CA ALA A 70 -1.35 2.59 -13.72
C ALA A 70 0.17 2.47 -14.01
N ALA A 71 0.89 3.58 -14.07
CA ALA A 71 2.33 3.59 -14.24
C ALA A 71 3.06 2.96 -13.04
N GLU A 72 2.63 3.24 -11.82
CA GLU A 72 3.20 2.66 -10.61
C GLU A 72 2.89 1.16 -10.48
N ILE A 73 1.68 0.73 -10.84
CA ILE A 73 1.35 -0.71 -10.95
C ILE A 73 2.25 -1.37 -11.99
N ARG A 74 2.43 -0.76 -13.17
CA ARG A 74 3.30 -1.29 -14.23
C ARG A 74 4.74 -1.47 -13.75
N LYS A 75 5.32 -0.45 -13.11
CA LYS A 75 6.66 -0.54 -12.50
C LYS A 75 6.76 -1.64 -11.43
N ALA A 76 5.67 -1.93 -10.74
CA ALA A 76 5.63 -2.96 -9.71
C ALA A 76 5.56 -4.40 -10.26
N ILE A 77 5.05 -4.58 -11.48
CA ILE A 77 4.83 -5.90 -12.11
C ILE A 77 5.81 -6.22 -13.24
N GLU A 78 6.44 -5.22 -13.85
CA GLU A 78 7.47 -5.41 -14.88
C GLU A 78 8.86 -5.54 -14.23
N PRO A 79 9.65 -6.59 -14.57
CA PRO A 79 10.98 -6.84 -14.00
C PRO A 79 12.06 -5.86 -14.49
#